data_AF-A0A1H3ZSA5-F1
#
_entry.id   AF-A0A1H3ZSA5-F1
#
_cell.length_a   1.000
_cell.length_b   1.000
_cell.length_c   1.000
_cell.angle_alpha   90.00
_cell.angle_beta   90.00
_cell.angle_gamma   90.00
#
_symmetry.space_group_name_H-M   'P 1'
#
loop_
_entity.id
_entity.type
_entity.pdbx_description
1 polymer ?
#
loop_
_entity_poly.entity_id
_entity_poly.type
_entity_poly.pdbx_seq_one_letter_code
_entity_poly.pdbx_strand_id
1 'polypeptide(L)' 'MHILPQGQHSEEEINCSVSDFISTFKVGNLLRKCNAEKQKGIPVINIFRYKFVNVFSRSSMYMQMK' A
#
# COMPACT_ATOMS: atom_id res chain seq x y z
N MET A 1 -10.88 27.23 11.65
CA MET A 1 -10.72 25.84 11.17
C MET A 1 -10.20 25.90 9.75
N HIS A 2 -9.02 25.35 9.46
CA HIS A 2 -8.55 25.22 8.07
C HIS A 2 -9.10 23.92 7.51
N ILE A 3 -10.06 24.02 6.60
CA ILE A 3 -10.49 22.88 5.79
C ILE A 3 -9.43 22.74 4.71
N LEU A 4 -8.48 21.83 4.91
CA LEU A 4 -7.56 21.45 3.85
C LEU A 4 -8.39 20.73 2.78
N PRO A 5 -8.37 21.17 1.52
CA PRO A 5 -9.03 20.44 0.46
C PRO A 5 -8.39 19.04 0.40
N GLN A 6 -9.20 17.99 0.51
CA GLN A 6 -8.76 16.65 0.16
C GLN A 6 -8.53 16.63 -1.35
N GLY A 7 -7.31 16.97 -1.78
CA GLY A 7 -6.88 16.78 -3.15
C GLY A 7 -7.26 15.36 -3.58
N GLN A 8 -7.97 15.24 -4.69
CA GLN A 8 -8.29 13.93 -5.24
C GLN A 8 -7.00 13.35 -5.82
N HIS A 9 -6.24 12.64 -5.00
CA HIS A 9 -5.11 11.87 -5.50
C HIS A 9 -5.63 10.72 -6.35
N SER A 10 -5.03 10.53 -7.52
CA SER A 10 -5.38 9.41 -8.39
C SER A 10 -4.87 8.09 -7.78
N GLU A 11 -5.47 6.97 -8.18
CA GLU A 11 -5.02 5.66 -7.70
C GLU A 11 -3.57 5.38 -8.13
N GLU A 12 -3.15 5.91 -9.27
CA GLU A 12 -1.78 5.83 -9.77
C GLU A 12 -0.80 6.60 -8.89
N GLU A 13 -1.14 7.84 -8.50
CA GLU A 13 -0.29 8.65 -7.61
C GLU A 13 -0.07 7.97 -6.25
N ILE A 14 -1.14 7.37 -5.70
CA ILE A 14 -1.08 6.59 -4.47
C ILE A 14 -0.19 5.36 -4.67
N ASN A 15 -0.36 4.63 -5.77
CA ASN A 15 0.44 3.45 -6.08
C ASN A 15 1.93 3.77 -6.20
N CYS A 16 2.28 4.86 -6.88
CA CYS A 16 3.66 5.34 -7.00
C CYS A 16 4.21 5.69 -5.61
N SER A 17 3.49 6.50 -4.83
CA SER A 17 3.91 6.91 -3.49
C SER A 17 4.12 5.72 -2.54
N VAL A 18 3.24 4.71 -2.60
CA VAL A 18 3.40 3.47 -1.81
C VAL A 18 4.62 2.68 -2.26
N SER A 19 4.88 2.61 -3.57
CA SER A 19 6.05 1.91 -4.11
C SER A 19 7.35 2.61 -3.71
N ASP A 20 7.37 3.94 -3.76
CA ASP A 20 8.50 4.77 -3.33
C ASP A 20 8.74 4.65 -1.82
N PHE A 21 7.68 4.61 -1.01
CA PHE A 21 7.78 4.34 0.42
C PHE A 21 8.42 2.96 0.69
N ILE A 22 7.92 1.92 0.01
CA ILE A 22 8.43 0.55 0.19
C ILE A 22 9.93 0.47 -0.16
N SER A 23 10.34 1.11 -1.26
CA SER A 23 11.73 1.10 -1.73
C SER A 23 12.64 1.93 -0.81
N THR A 24 12.23 3.15 -0.48
CA THR A 24 12.99 4.10 0.36
C THR A 24 13.25 3.55 1.74
N PHE A 25 12.22 3.01 2.39
CA PHE A 25 12.33 2.47 3.75
C PHE A 25 12.70 0.98 3.78
N LYS A 26 12.95 0.37 2.61
CA LYS A 26 13.33 -1.05 2.46
C LYS A 26 12.39 -1.97 3.24
N VAL A 27 11.08 -1.72 3.16
CA VAL A 27 10.04 -2.42 3.94
C VAL A 27 10.11 -3.93 3.73
N GLY A 28 10.43 -4.38 2.51
CA GLY A 28 10.64 -5.80 2.22
C GLY A 28 11.77 -6.43 3.05
N ASN A 29 12.87 -5.71 3.30
CA ASN A 29 13.96 -6.20 4.16
C ASN A 29 13.54 -6.27 5.63
N LEU A 30 12.73 -5.31 6.09
CA LEU A 30 12.17 -5.33 7.45
C LEU A 30 11.26 -6.56 7.63
N LEU A 31 10.33 -6.78 6.70
CA LEU A 31 9.44 -7.94 6.73
C LEU A 31 10.22 -9.25 6.73
N ARG A 32 11.27 -9.35 5.91
CA ARG A 32 12.17 -10.52 5.91
C ARG A 32 12.87 -10.72 7.26
N LYS A 33 13.38 -9.66 7.89
CA LYS A 33 13.99 -9.74 9.24
C LYS A 33 12.99 -10.19 10.30
N CYS A 34 11.70 -9.90 10.12
CA CYS A 34 10.61 -10.38 10.97
C CYS A 34 10.12 -11.79 10.60
N ASN A 35 10.81 -12.51 9.71
CA ASN A 35 10.42 -13.82 9.20
C ASN A 35 9.06 -13.82 8.46
N ALA A 36 8.66 -12.66 7.94
CA ALA A 36 7.39 -12.43 7.22
C ALA A 36 7.63 -12.35 5.71
N GLU A 37 8.07 -13.45 5.10
CA GLU A 37 8.38 -13.47 3.66
C GLU A 37 7.16 -13.80 2.80
N LYS A 38 6.41 -14.84 3.16
CA LYS A 38 5.27 -15.36 2.39
C LYS A 38 4.15 -15.83 3.31
N GLN A 39 2.92 -15.68 2.85
CA GLN A 39 1.74 -16.26 3.47
C GLN A 39 0.99 -17.06 2.41
N LYS A 40 0.80 -18.37 2.64
CA LYS A 40 0.12 -19.28 1.69
C LYS A 40 0.68 -19.19 0.25
N GLY A 41 2.01 -19.06 0.11
CA GLY A 41 2.70 -18.93 -1.19
C GLY A 41 2.73 -17.51 -1.77
N ILE A 42 2.00 -16.56 -1.19
CA ILE A 42 1.93 -15.16 -1.65
C ILE A 42 3.00 -14.34 -0.91
N PRO A 43 3.85 -13.56 -1.62
CA PRO A 43 4.79 -12.64 -0.97
C PRO A 43 4.07 -11.63 -0.06
N VAL A 44 4.50 -11.52 1.19
CA VAL A 44 3.88 -10.61 2.17
C VAL A 44 3.96 -9.16 1.71
N ILE A 45 5.00 -8.79 0.95
CA ILE A 45 5.14 -7.45 0.40
C ILE A 45 3.99 -7.06 -0.56
N ASN A 46 3.42 -8.03 -1.29
CA ASN A 46 2.29 -7.78 -2.17
C ASN A 46 1.02 -7.53 -1.36
N ILE A 47 0.83 -8.32 -0.29
CA ILE A 47 -0.29 -8.15 0.64
C ILE A 47 -0.20 -6.80 1.35
N PHE A 48 1.01 -6.43 1.79
CA PHE A 48 1.29 -5.15 2.43
C PHE A 48 0.99 -3.99 1.48
N ARG A 49 1.56 -4.00 0.26
CA ARG A 49 1.31 -2.96 -0.75
C ARG A 49 -0.18 -2.80 -1.04
N TYR A 50 -0.89 -3.91 -1.25
CA TYR A 50 -2.32 -3.89 -1.52
C TYR A 50 -3.12 -3.24 -0.38
N LYS A 51 -2.88 -3.68 0.86
CA LYS A 51 -3.54 -3.09 2.04
C LYS A 51 -3.21 -1.61 2.20
N PHE A 52 -1.95 -1.23 1.97
CA PHE A 52 -1.49 0.13 2.16
C PHE A 52 -2.12 1.07 1.11
N VAL A 53 -2.19 0.67 -0.16
CA VAL A 53 -2.92 1.43 -1.19
C VAL A 53 -4.38 1.61 -0.81
N ASN A 54 -5.06 0.56 -0.33
CA ASN A 54 -6.47 0.65 0.07
C ASN A 54 -6.71 1.55 1.30
N VAL A 55 -5.71 1.77 2.15
CA VAL A 55 -5.82 2.72 3.27
C VAL A 55 -5.84 4.17 2.79
N PHE A 56 -5.10 4.48 1.72
CA PHE A 56 -4.98 5.84 1.18
C PHE A 56 -5.88 6.10 -0.02
N SER A 57 -6.39 5.05 -0.67
CA SER A 57 -7.37 5.15 -1.74
C SER A 57 -8.79 5.28 -1.20
N ARG A 58 -9.67 5.91 -1.98
CA ARG A 58 -11.12 5.86 -1.72
C ARG A 58 -11.74 4.52 -2.11
N SER A 59 -11.01 3.69 -2.86
CA SER A 59 -11.44 2.38 -3.32
C SER A 59 -11.22 1.34 -2.22
N SER A 60 -12.31 0.74 -1.73
CA SER A 60 -12.22 -0.44 -0.87
C SER A 60 -11.95 -1.71 -1.69
N MET A 61 -11.53 -2.78 -1.02
CA MET A 61 -11.39 -4.11 -1.65
C MET A 61 -12.64 -4.51 -2.44
N TYR A 62 -13.83 -4.28 -1.87
CA TYR A 62 -15.10 -4.64 -2.52
C TYR A 62 -15.37 -3.86 -3.81
N MET A 63 -14.85 -2.64 -3.94
CA MET A 63 -15.02 -1.83 -5.17
C MET A 63 -14.12 -2.31 -6.30
N GLN A 64 -13.01 -2.98 -5.99
CA GLN A 64 -12.06 -3.54 -6.94
C GLN A 64 -12.43 -4.96 -7.39
N MET A 65 -13.21 -5.70 -6.58
CA MET A 65 -13.64 -7.08 -6.85
C MET A 65 -14.86 -7.18 -7.79
N LYS A 66 -15.01 -6.26 -8.75
CA LYS A 66 -16.10 -6.32 -9.73
C LYS A 66 -16.10 -7.62 -10.52
#